data_AF-A0A023X4H5-F1
#
_entry.id   AF-A0A023X4H5-F1
#
_cell.length_a   1.000
_cell.length_b   1.000
_cell.length_c   1.000
_cell.angle_alpha   90.00
_cell.angle_beta   90.00
_cell.angle_gamma   90.00
#
_symmetry.space_group_name_H-M   'P 1'
#
loop_
_entity.id
_entity.type
_entity.pdbx_description
1 polymer ?
#
loop_
_entity_poly.entity_id
_entity_poly.type
_entity_poly.pdbx_seq_one_letter_code
_entity_poly.pdbx_strand_id
1 'polypeptide(L)'
;MTQGGRFSELFEVIRDYAHRDYNYQDKALQVIVGSYVFMFEPEEMPDARPVVDHILSEYDYVFTTIERGNLDPLSVEAVVRVARYREEHMEWGLETLSKVLVGLHRRSRIEDTYTDYVKDVRVVLRGIEDIVAGSVLEEIVENAEPEKS
;
A
#
# COMPACT_ATOMS: atom_id res chain seq x y z
N MET A 1 -2.39 -5.97 -26.95
CA MET A 1 -1.62 -7.20 -26.73
C MET A 1 -1.27 -7.21 -25.26
N THR A 2 -1.89 -8.09 -24.47
CA THR A 2 -1.59 -8.27 -23.05
C THR A 2 -0.22 -8.96 -22.95
N GLN A 3 0.83 -8.18 -22.66
CA GLN A 3 2.11 -8.77 -22.26
C GLN A 3 1.88 -9.47 -20.93
N GLY A 4 1.98 -10.80 -20.94
CA GLY A 4 1.76 -11.65 -19.78
C GLY A 4 2.91 -11.49 -18.79
N GLY A 5 2.83 -10.46 -17.95
CA GLY A 5 3.65 -10.37 -16.75
C GLY A 5 3.37 -11.55 -15.81
N ARG A 6 4.34 -11.85 -14.94
CA ARG A 6 4.16 -12.88 -13.90
C ARG A 6 2.91 -12.55 -13.08
N PHE A 7 2.15 -13.57 -12.68
CA PHE A 7 0.95 -13.42 -11.86
C PHE A 7 -0.23 -12.66 -12.48
N SER A 8 -0.28 -12.45 -13.81
CA SER A 8 -1.43 -11.78 -14.48
C SER A 8 -2.80 -12.40 -14.15
N GLU A 9 -2.92 -13.73 -14.15
CA GLU A 9 -4.14 -14.44 -13.73
C GLU A 9 -4.48 -14.21 -12.25
N LEU A 10 -3.47 -14.21 -11.37
CA LEU A 10 -3.65 -13.88 -9.96
C LEU A 10 -4.16 -12.44 -9.82
N PHE A 11 -3.68 -11.53 -10.66
CA PHE A 11 -4.09 -10.13 -10.64
C PHE A 11 -5.51 -9.87 -11.15
N GLU A 12 -6.02 -10.73 -12.02
CA GLU A 12 -7.45 -10.75 -12.34
C GLU A 12 -8.27 -11.16 -11.12
N VAL A 13 -7.84 -12.19 -10.38
CA VAL A 13 -8.51 -12.60 -9.14
C VAL A 13 -8.46 -11.51 -8.06
N ILE A 14 -7.31 -10.85 -7.88
CA ILE A 14 -7.16 -9.74 -6.93
C ILE A 14 -8.11 -8.59 -7.29
N ARG A 15 -8.19 -8.22 -8.59
CA ARG A 15 -9.14 -7.20 -9.07
C ARG A 15 -10.58 -7.61 -8.79
N ASP A 16 -10.94 -8.86 -9.07
CA ASP A 16 -12.29 -9.38 -8.79
C ASP A 16 -12.63 -9.36 -7.30
N TYR A 17 -11.64 -9.62 -6.43
CA TYR A 17 -11.82 -9.61 -4.98
C TYR A 17 -11.98 -8.20 -4.43
N ALA A 18 -11.31 -7.22 -5.04
CA ALA A 18 -11.40 -5.82 -4.66
C ALA A 18 -12.81 -5.24 -4.78
N HIS A 19 -13.64 -5.76 -5.69
CA HIS A 19 -15.01 -5.27 -5.94
C HIS A 19 -16.08 -6.05 -5.14
N ARG A 20 -15.68 -6.80 -4.11
CA ARG A 20 -16.57 -7.63 -3.28
C ARG A 20 -16.62 -7.11 -1.85
N ASP A 21 -17.18 -7.91 -0.95
CA ASP A 21 -17.23 -7.57 0.47
C ASP A 21 -15.84 -7.49 1.12
N TYR A 22 -15.83 -6.90 2.31
CA TYR A 22 -14.66 -6.71 3.16
C TYR A 22 -13.72 -7.92 3.22
N ASN A 23 -14.23 -9.15 3.35
CA ASN A 23 -13.36 -10.32 3.53
C ASN A 23 -12.57 -10.65 2.26
N TYR A 24 -13.14 -10.36 1.09
CA TYR A 24 -12.44 -10.49 -0.18
C TYR A 24 -11.42 -9.36 -0.37
N GLN A 25 -11.76 -8.15 0.06
CA GLN A 25 -10.87 -7.00 -0.03
C GLN A 25 -9.66 -7.13 0.89
N ASP A 26 -9.85 -7.59 2.13
CA ASP A 26 -8.76 -7.95 3.05
C ASP A 26 -7.83 -9.00 2.41
N LYS A 27 -8.40 -10.05 1.81
CA LYS A 27 -7.61 -11.06 1.06
C LYS A 27 -6.87 -10.44 -0.13
N ALA A 28 -7.49 -9.52 -0.86
CA ALA A 28 -6.83 -8.82 -1.96
C ALA A 28 -5.60 -8.04 -1.46
N LEU A 29 -5.74 -7.29 -0.35
CA LEU A 29 -4.63 -6.60 0.29
C LEU A 29 -3.53 -7.56 0.76
N GLN A 30 -3.88 -8.69 1.38
CA GLN A 30 -2.91 -9.71 1.82
C GLN A 30 -2.12 -10.30 0.64
N VAL A 31 -2.80 -10.62 -0.47
CA VAL A 31 -2.13 -11.16 -1.66
C VAL A 31 -1.23 -10.09 -2.28
N ILE A 32 -1.65 -8.83 -2.34
CA ILE A 32 -0.79 -7.71 -2.79
C ILE A 32 0.47 -7.65 -1.91
N VAL A 33 0.32 -7.60 -0.59
CA VAL A 33 1.48 -7.57 0.34
C VAL A 33 2.44 -8.74 0.07
N GLY A 34 1.91 -9.95 -0.12
CA GLY A 34 2.71 -11.14 -0.40
C GLY A 34 3.35 -11.17 -1.80
N SER A 35 2.74 -10.51 -2.78
CA SER A 35 3.20 -10.51 -4.18
C SER A 35 4.26 -9.43 -4.45
N TYR A 36 4.22 -8.34 -3.69
CA TYR A 36 5.19 -7.24 -3.76
C TYR A 36 6.29 -7.36 -2.68
N VAL A 37 6.54 -8.57 -2.17
CA VAL A 37 7.72 -8.83 -1.32
C VAL A 37 8.97 -8.63 -2.18
N PHE A 38 9.95 -7.87 -1.68
CA PHE A 38 11.27 -7.64 -2.30
C PHE A 38 11.72 -8.80 -3.19
N MET A 39 11.51 -8.66 -4.50
CA MET A 39 12.01 -9.62 -5.47
C MET A 39 13.23 -8.99 -6.12
N PHE A 40 14.36 -9.64 -5.88
CA PHE A 40 15.64 -9.50 -6.56
C PHE A 40 15.56 -9.80 -8.07
N GLU A 41 14.37 -9.74 -8.68
CA GLU A 41 14.12 -10.08 -10.07
C GLU A 41 13.39 -8.93 -10.79
N PRO A 42 13.94 -8.44 -11.90
CA PRO A 42 13.47 -7.24 -12.62
C PRO A 42 12.21 -7.49 -13.48
N GLU A 43 11.41 -8.51 -13.17
CA GLU A 43 10.24 -8.85 -13.98
C GLU A 43 9.04 -7.97 -13.62
N GLU A 44 8.34 -7.49 -14.65
CA GLU A 44 7.20 -6.57 -14.49
C GLU A 44 6.02 -7.23 -13.79
N MET A 45 5.71 -6.74 -12.59
CA MET A 45 4.44 -6.98 -11.91
C MET A 45 3.35 -6.08 -12.51
N PRO A 46 2.09 -6.55 -12.61
CA PRO A 46 0.96 -5.68 -12.92
C PRO A 46 0.86 -4.52 -11.92
N ASP A 47 0.20 -3.43 -12.30
CA ASP A 47 0.05 -2.25 -11.43
C ASP A 47 -1.11 -2.42 -10.42
N ALA A 48 -0.80 -2.49 -9.12
CA ALA A 48 -1.77 -2.66 -8.04
C ALA A 48 -2.37 -1.37 -7.54
N ARG A 49 -1.83 -0.20 -7.93
CA ARG A 49 -2.29 1.09 -7.43
C ARG A 49 -3.80 1.27 -7.60
N PRO A 50 -4.42 0.99 -8.77
CA PRO A 50 -5.87 1.13 -8.94
C PRO A 50 -6.68 0.20 -8.04
N VAL A 51 -6.15 -0.97 -7.69
CA VAL A 51 -6.83 -1.93 -6.81
C VAL A 51 -6.81 -1.46 -5.37
N VAL A 52 -5.64 -1.03 -4.89
CA VAL A 52 -5.49 -0.49 -3.53
C VAL A 52 -6.34 0.77 -3.38
N ASP A 53 -6.30 1.68 -4.35
CA ASP A 53 -7.12 2.90 -4.34
C ASP A 53 -8.61 2.57 -4.30
N HIS A 54 -9.07 1.62 -5.13
CA HIS A 54 -10.47 1.21 -5.13
C HIS A 54 -10.90 0.74 -3.74
N ILE A 55 -10.18 -0.22 -3.15
CA ILE A 55 -10.47 -0.77 -1.82
C ILE A 55 -10.50 0.36 -0.79
N LEU A 56 -9.43 1.16 -0.69
CA LEU A 56 -9.33 2.20 0.34
C LEU A 56 -10.40 3.28 0.19
N SER A 57 -10.75 3.66 -1.04
CA SER A 57 -11.74 4.70 -1.31
C SER A 57 -13.15 4.34 -0.80
N GLU A 58 -13.51 3.05 -0.78
CA GLU A 58 -14.81 2.60 -0.25
C GLU A 58 -14.94 2.77 1.26
N TYR A 59 -13.83 2.97 1.97
CA TYR A 59 -13.77 3.16 3.43
C TYR A 59 -13.26 4.55 3.83
N ASP A 60 -13.41 5.57 2.97
CA ASP A 60 -12.89 6.93 3.22
C ASP A 60 -11.38 6.91 3.58
N TYR A 61 -10.63 5.99 2.97
CA TYR A 61 -9.21 5.72 3.22
C TYR A 61 -8.87 5.22 4.64
N VAL A 62 -9.85 4.74 5.42
CA VAL A 62 -9.63 4.12 6.73
C VAL A 62 -10.19 2.70 6.71
N PHE A 63 -9.41 1.76 6.16
CA PHE A 63 -9.74 0.34 6.20
C PHE A 63 -9.47 -0.20 7.61
N THR A 64 -10.50 -0.70 8.29
CA THR A 64 -10.43 -1.07 9.72
C THR A 64 -10.51 -2.57 9.92
N THR A 65 -9.93 -3.09 11.00
CA THR A 65 -10.17 -4.47 11.40
C THR A 65 -11.62 -4.66 11.87
N ILE A 66 -12.30 -5.73 11.44
CA ILE A 66 -13.68 -6.01 11.91
C ILE A 66 -13.72 -6.18 13.43
N GLU A 67 -12.70 -6.80 14.04
CA GLU A 67 -12.73 -7.17 15.45
C GLU A 67 -12.55 -5.98 16.40
N ARG A 68 -11.66 -5.05 16.06
CA ARG A 68 -11.26 -3.95 16.97
C ARG A 68 -11.64 -2.58 16.45
N GLY A 69 -12.00 -2.46 15.18
CA GLY A 69 -12.36 -1.20 14.55
C GLY A 69 -11.19 -0.21 14.43
N ASN A 70 -9.97 -0.60 14.76
CA ASN A 70 -8.77 0.20 14.52
C ASN A 70 -8.30 0.00 13.08
N LEU A 71 -7.45 0.90 12.57
CA LEU A 71 -6.83 0.77 11.24
C LEU A 71 -6.19 -0.61 11.07
N ASP A 72 -6.48 -1.26 9.94
CA ASP A 72 -5.81 -2.51 9.60
C ASP A 72 -4.38 -2.22 9.10
N PRO A 73 -3.33 -2.72 9.78
CA PRO A 73 -1.97 -2.51 9.33
C PRO A 73 -1.69 -3.06 7.91
N LEU A 74 -2.44 -4.08 7.46
CA LEU A 74 -2.28 -4.64 6.12
C LEU A 74 -2.60 -3.62 5.03
N SER A 75 -3.54 -2.72 5.27
CA SER A 75 -3.91 -1.70 4.30
C SER A 75 -2.78 -0.68 4.09
N VAL A 76 -2.04 -0.36 5.16
CA VAL A 76 -0.84 0.49 5.09
C VAL A 76 0.31 -0.26 4.43
N GLU A 77 0.56 -1.50 4.84
CA GLU A 77 1.63 -2.34 4.28
C GLU A 77 1.46 -2.54 2.77
N ALA A 78 0.24 -2.76 2.28
CA ALA A 78 -0.04 -2.89 0.85
C ALA A 78 0.39 -1.64 0.07
N VAL A 79 0.09 -0.44 0.58
CA VAL A 79 0.52 0.82 -0.03
C VAL A 79 2.04 0.92 -0.04
N VAL A 80 2.70 0.63 1.09
CA VAL A 80 4.17 0.68 1.21
C VAL A 80 4.84 -0.26 0.20
N ARG A 81 4.35 -1.50 0.09
CA ARG A 81 4.92 -2.51 -0.81
C ARG A 81 4.80 -2.10 -2.28
N VAL A 82 3.64 -1.60 -2.69
CA VAL A 82 3.41 -1.14 -4.07
C VAL A 82 4.21 0.13 -4.37
N ALA A 83 4.30 1.06 -3.41
CA ALA A 83 5.04 2.31 -3.55
C ALA A 83 6.55 2.09 -3.69
N ARG A 84 7.11 1.06 -3.03
CA ARG A 84 8.53 0.71 -3.09
C ARG A 84 8.89 -0.22 -4.25
N TYR A 85 7.91 -0.66 -5.04
CA TYR A 85 8.17 -1.56 -6.14
C TYR A 85 8.87 -0.87 -7.32
N ARG A 86 8.53 0.39 -7.56
CA ARG A 86 9.15 1.26 -8.57
C ARG A 86 9.19 2.68 -8.04
N GLU A 87 10.25 3.41 -8.33
CA GLU A 87 10.40 4.82 -7.93
C GLU A 87 9.19 5.68 -8.34
N GLU A 88 8.65 5.44 -9.54
CA GLU A 88 7.46 6.12 -10.09
C GLU A 88 6.16 5.90 -9.26
N HIS A 89 6.15 4.93 -8.34
CA HIS A 89 5.03 4.68 -7.44
C HIS A 89 5.14 5.42 -6.10
N MET A 90 6.30 6.01 -5.81
CA MET A 90 6.56 6.65 -4.51
C MET A 90 5.57 7.78 -4.22
N GLU A 91 5.37 8.70 -5.17
CA GLU A 91 4.45 9.83 -5.01
C GLU A 91 3.03 9.35 -4.70
N TRP A 92 2.54 8.36 -5.44
CA TRP A 92 1.26 7.72 -5.19
C TRP A 92 1.15 7.13 -3.77
N GLY A 93 2.22 6.48 -3.28
CA GLY A 93 2.25 5.92 -1.94
C GLY A 93 2.13 6.98 -0.85
N LEU A 94 2.89 8.07 -0.97
CA LEU A 94 2.89 9.19 -0.03
C LEU A 94 1.53 9.92 -0.03
N GLU A 95 0.96 10.15 -1.21
CA GLU A 95 -0.38 10.74 -1.33
C GLU A 95 -1.46 9.85 -0.69
N THR A 96 -1.40 8.53 -0.95
CA THR A 96 -2.36 7.57 -0.41
C THR A 96 -2.28 7.52 1.11
N LEU A 97 -1.08 7.40 1.70
CA LEU A 97 -0.90 7.42 3.15
C LEU A 97 -1.30 8.77 3.77
N SER A 98 -1.13 9.88 3.06
CA SER A 98 -1.63 11.18 3.50
C SER A 98 -3.16 11.21 3.58
N LYS A 99 -3.88 10.60 2.62
CA LYS A 99 -5.34 10.45 2.67
C LYS A 99 -5.76 9.59 3.86
N VAL A 100 -5.02 8.52 4.19
CA VAL A 100 -5.25 7.71 5.40
C VAL A 100 -5.14 8.59 6.66
N LEU A 101 -4.08 9.41 6.80
CA LEU A 101 -3.93 10.32 7.94
C LEU A 101 -5.11 11.29 8.07
N VAL A 102 -5.57 11.87 6.96
CA VAL A 102 -6.75 12.75 6.92
C VAL A 102 -8.01 12.00 7.36
N GLY A 103 -8.20 10.77 6.88
CA GLY A 103 -9.30 9.89 7.27
C GLY A 103 -9.29 9.58 8.78
N LEU A 104 -8.14 9.19 9.33
CA LEU A 104 -7.98 8.94 10.77
C LEU A 104 -8.27 10.19 11.60
N HIS A 105 -7.80 11.36 11.15
CA HIS A 105 -8.04 12.63 11.82
C HIS A 105 -9.54 12.95 11.85
N ARG A 106 -10.22 12.86 10.70
CA ARG A 106 -11.67 13.04 10.60
C ARG A 106 -12.42 12.09 11.51
N ARG A 107 -12.03 10.81 11.54
CA ARG A 107 -12.65 9.79 12.38
C ARG A 107 -12.51 10.11 13.88
N SER A 108 -11.32 10.53 14.32
CA SER A 108 -11.08 10.95 15.72
C SER A 108 -11.92 12.14 16.17
N ARG A 109 -12.43 12.94 15.22
CA ARG A 109 -13.27 14.10 15.47
C ARG A 109 -14.76 13.77 15.56
N ILE A 110 -15.17 12.62 15.03
CA ILE A 110 -16.58 12.22 14.88
C ILE A 110 -16.92 11.07 15.83
N GLU A 111 -15.99 10.14 16.05
CA GLU A 111 -16.19 8.95 16.86
C GLU A 111 -15.55 9.11 18.24
N ASP A 112 -16.37 9.43 19.25
CA ASP A 112 -15.92 9.57 20.65
C ASP A 112 -15.33 8.28 21.24
N THR A 113 -15.61 7.13 20.62
CA THR A 113 -15.12 5.80 21.03
C THR A 113 -13.80 5.41 20.38
N TYR A 114 -13.29 6.20 19.43
CA TYR A 114 -12.07 5.88 18.70
C TYR A 114 -10.82 6.27 19.51
N THR A 115 -10.36 5.35 20.35
CA THR A 115 -9.22 5.57 21.26
C THR A 115 -7.86 5.24 20.64
N ASP A 116 -7.83 4.51 19.52
CA ASP A 116 -6.59 4.03 18.89
C ASP A 116 -5.93 5.04 17.95
N TYR A 117 -6.47 6.26 17.81
CA TYR A 117 -5.98 7.28 16.88
C TYR A 117 -4.45 7.47 16.88
N VAL A 118 -3.83 7.64 18.05
CA VAL A 118 -2.36 7.85 18.13
C VAL A 118 -1.59 6.62 17.66
N LYS A 119 -2.11 5.42 17.94
CA LYS A 119 -1.50 4.16 17.54
C LYS A 119 -1.62 3.96 16.03
N ASP A 120 -2.79 4.23 15.47
CA ASP A 120 -3.05 4.07 14.04
C ASP A 120 -2.29 5.11 13.22
N VAL A 121 -2.20 6.37 13.69
CA VAL A 121 -1.32 7.39 13.08
C VAL A 121 0.13 6.94 13.07
N ARG A 122 0.63 6.30 14.15
CA ARG A 122 2.00 5.80 14.19
C ARG A 122 2.25 4.69 13.16
N VAL A 123 1.25 3.84 12.86
CA VAL A 123 1.36 2.83 11.80
C VAL A 123 1.57 3.51 10.45
N VAL A 124 0.77 4.54 10.14
CA VAL A 124 0.88 5.27 8.87
C VAL A 124 2.20 6.03 8.75
N LEU A 125 2.64 6.70 9.83
CA LEU A 125 3.92 7.42 9.83
C LEU A 125 5.11 6.49 9.58
N ARG A 126 5.10 5.27 10.14
CA ARG A 126 6.12 4.25 9.84
C ARG A 126 6.09 3.82 8.38
N GLY A 127 4.90 3.67 7.79
CA GLY A 127 4.79 3.38 6.36
C GLY A 127 5.38 4.48 5.49
N ILE A 128 5.18 5.75 5.84
CA ILE A 128 5.80 6.89 5.16
C ILE A 128 7.33 6.84 5.32
N GLU A 129 7.83 6.61 6.54
CA GLU A 129 9.27 6.45 6.80
C GLU A 129 9.86 5.32 5.95
N ASP A 130 9.18 4.19 5.83
CA ASP A 130 9.64 3.03 5.05
C ASP A 130 9.70 3.29 3.54
N ILE A 131 8.76 4.09 3.00
CA ILE A 131 8.78 4.51 1.60
C ILE A 131 10.01 5.42 1.36
N VAL A 132 10.18 6.45 2.19
CA VAL A 132 11.26 7.45 2.01
C VAL A 132 12.64 6.86 2.30
N ALA A 133 12.79 5.99 3.29
CA ALA A 133 14.07 5.34 3.57
C ALA A 133 14.50 4.40 2.44
N GLY A 134 13.54 3.83 1.70
CA GLY A 134 13.80 3.05 0.50
C GLY A 134 14.48 3.86 -0.59
N SER A 135 13.94 5.04 -0.92
CA SER A 135 14.47 5.89 -1.99
C SER A 135 15.88 6.40 -1.69
N VAL A 136 16.15 6.78 -0.43
CA VAL A 136 17.51 7.24 -0.02
C VAL A 136 18.56 6.14 -0.21
N LEU A 137 18.21 4.86 0.02
CA LEU A 137 19.15 3.76 -0.19
C LEU A 137 19.42 3.52 -1.69
N GLU A 138 18.40 3.64 -2.54
CA GLU A 138 18.55 3.52 -3.99
C GLU A 138 19.46 4.63 -4.54
N GLU A 139 19.24 5.89 -4.15
CA GLU A 139 20.10 7.02 -4.54
C GLU A 139 21.57 6.82 -4.11
N ILE A 140 21.82 6.27 -2.92
CA ILE A 140 23.19 6.00 -2.44
C ILE A 140 23.87 4.91 -3.29
N VAL A 141 23.13 3.87 -3.67
CA VAL A 141 23.65 2.78 -4.51
C VAL A 141 23.93 3.27 -5.93
N GLU A 142 23.01 4.00 -6.54
CA GLU A 142 23.19 4.56 -7.89
C GLU A 142 24.36 5.53 -7.96
N ASN A 143 24.55 6.37 -6.95
CA ASN A 143 25.70 7.29 -6.87
C ASN A 143 27.03 6.58 -6.53
N ALA A 144 27.00 5.32 -6.09
CA ALA A 144 28.19 4.52 -5.78
C ALA A 144 28.66 3.66 -6.97
N GLU A 145 27.85 3.48 -8.01
CA GLU A 145 28.27 2.82 -9.25
C GLU A 145 29.02 3.82 -10.15
N PRO A 146 30.32 3.61 -10.45
CA PRO A 146 31.04 4.50 -11.36
C PRO A 146 30.48 4.38 -12.78
N GLU A 147 30.23 5.51 -13.44
CA GLU A 147 29.89 5.58 -14.88
C GLU A 147 30.85 4.66 -15.65
N LYS A 148 30.32 3.57 -16.21
CA LYS A 148 31.08 2.74 -17.14
C LYS A 148 31.36 3.59 -18.39
N SER A 149 32.60 4.09 -18.48
CA SER A 149 33.18 4.77 -19.65
C SER A 149 33.05 3.96 -20.93
#